data_AF-A0A2V4D0Y6-F1
#
_entry.id   AF-A0A2V4D0Y6-F1
#
_cell.length_a   1.000
_cell.length_b   1.000
_cell.length_c   1.000
_cell.angle_alpha   90.00
_cell.angle_beta   90.00
_cell.angle_gamma   90.00
#
_symmetry.space_group_name_H-M   'P 1'
#
loop_
_entity.id
_entity.type
_entity.pdbx_description
1 polymer ?
#
loop_
_entity_poly.entity_id
_entity_poly.type
_entity_poly.pdbx_seq_one_letter_code
_entity_poly.pdbx_strand_id
1 'polypeptide(L)'
;MKKNIILSLFIFLLIIFYTFKNSSFLIRYLSAIGFIIIFVILDLNFKIGFKKRHYLFIIIISITSFLLSSMYFLYPQYDKFQHLIQPILFSSIIFFMISKLNLELKWKLTFTFFIMVGLLSIFELGEYILDYFFNLKLQGVFLRNLQGLEKYNILMDRNDDTMTDLGLGIISSLIYVIIGLIFRKKETL
;
A
#
# COMPACT_ATOMS: atom_id res chain seq x y z
N MET A 1 4.93 -25.76 1.41
CA MET A 1 5.03 -24.96 0.16
C MET A 1 6.47 -25.05 -0.36
N LYS A 2 6.72 -25.58 -1.55
CA LYS A 2 8.09 -25.85 -2.03
C LYS A 2 8.83 -24.52 -2.28
N LYS A 3 10.05 -24.37 -1.73
CA LYS A 3 10.92 -23.17 -1.90
C LYS A 3 11.02 -22.67 -3.34
N ASN A 4 10.94 -23.59 -4.30
CA ASN A 4 10.97 -23.30 -5.73
C ASN A 4 9.79 -22.45 -6.21
N ILE A 5 8.61 -22.56 -5.59
CA ILE A 5 7.44 -21.75 -5.95
C ILE A 5 7.65 -20.29 -5.53
N ILE A 6 8.25 -20.08 -4.35
CA ILE A 6 8.56 -18.73 -3.84
C ILE A 6 9.62 -18.08 -4.73
N LEU A 7 10.67 -18.82 -5.09
CA LEU A 7 11.72 -18.33 -5.99
C LEU A 7 11.18 -18.03 -7.40
N SER A 8 10.32 -18.89 -7.95
CA SER A 8 9.66 -18.64 -9.24
C SER A 8 8.74 -17.43 -9.20
N LEU A 9 8.00 -17.23 -8.10
CA LEU A 9 7.16 -16.05 -7.90
C LEU A 9 8.02 -14.78 -7.83
N PHE A 10 9.16 -14.84 -7.14
CA PHE A 10 10.09 -13.73 -7.00
C PHE A 10 10.76 -13.37 -8.33
N ILE A 11 11.23 -14.35 -9.09
CA ILE A 11 11.81 -14.15 -10.44
C ILE A 11 10.75 -13.60 -11.41
N PHE A 12 9.52 -14.11 -11.34
CA PHE A 12 8.42 -13.62 -12.14
C PHE A 12 8.08 -12.15 -11.83
N LEU A 13 8.04 -11.78 -10.55
CA LEU A 13 7.89 -10.39 -10.11
C LEU A 13 9.03 -9.50 -10.60
N LEU A 14 10.29 -9.97 -10.53
CA LEU A 14 11.45 -9.23 -11.03
C LEU A 14 11.41 -9.01 -12.56
N ILE A 15 10.97 -10.01 -13.34
CA ILE A 15 10.80 -9.88 -14.80
C ILE A 15 9.70 -8.87 -15.12
N ILE A 16 8.58 -8.96 -14.41
CA ILE A 16 7.47 -8.00 -14.47
C ILE A 16 8.00 -6.58 -14.20
N PHE A 17 8.71 -6.36 -13.09
CA PHE A 17 9.28 -5.05 -12.73
C PHE A 17 10.32 -4.55 -13.74
N TYR A 18 11.17 -5.42 -14.29
CA TYR A 18 12.14 -5.04 -15.31
C TYR A 18 11.47 -4.55 -16.61
N THR A 19 10.37 -5.19 -17.02
CA THR A 19 9.60 -4.74 -18.20
C THR A 19 8.87 -3.40 -17.97
N PHE A 20 8.78 -2.90 -16.74
CA PHE A 20 7.99 -1.72 -16.37
C PHE A 20 8.76 -0.40 -16.32
N LYS A 21 10.02 -0.38 -16.74
CA LYS A 21 10.86 0.83 -16.79
C LYS A 21 10.27 2.00 -17.61
N ASN A 22 9.26 1.74 -18.45
CA ASN A 22 8.44 2.73 -19.17
C ASN A 22 6.94 2.34 -19.09
N SER A 23 6.36 2.22 -17.90
CA SER A 23 5.02 1.65 -17.73
C SER A 23 3.95 2.38 -18.58
N SER A 24 3.48 1.70 -19.63
CA SER A 24 2.33 2.13 -20.41
C SER A 24 1.07 2.11 -19.54
N PHE A 25 0.06 2.89 -19.92
CA PHE A 25 -1.24 2.90 -19.23
C PHE A 25 -1.83 1.48 -19.07
N LEU A 26 -1.59 0.60 -20.05
CA LEU A 26 -2.02 -0.80 -20.04
C LEU A 26 -1.49 -1.58 -18.82
N ILE A 27 -0.22 -1.40 -18.47
CA ILE A 27 0.40 -2.10 -17.34
C ILE A 27 -0.26 -1.70 -16.02
N ARG A 28 -0.47 -0.39 -15.83
CA ARG A 28 -1.12 0.14 -14.63
C ARG A 28 -2.54 -0.36 -14.48
N TYR A 29 -3.26 -0.41 -15.60
CA TYR A 29 -4.60 -0.99 -15.67
C TYR A 29 -4.63 -2.48 -15.33
N LEU A 30 -3.73 -3.28 -15.93
CA LEU A 30 -3.62 -4.71 -15.65
C LEU A 30 -3.19 -4.99 -14.21
N SER A 31 -2.31 -4.17 -13.64
CA SER A 31 -1.88 -4.27 -12.23
C SER A 31 -3.04 -3.98 -11.29
N ALA A 32 -3.84 -2.95 -11.59
CA ALA A 32 -5.03 -2.62 -10.81
C ALA A 32 -6.07 -3.76 -10.82
N ILE A 33 -6.36 -4.32 -11.99
CA ILE A 33 -7.25 -5.47 -12.13
C ILE A 33 -6.67 -6.70 -11.43
N GLY A 34 -5.40 -6.99 -11.65
CA GLY A 34 -4.70 -8.13 -11.04
C GLY A 34 -4.77 -8.09 -9.52
N PHE A 35 -4.56 -6.92 -8.91
CA PHE A 35 -4.68 -6.74 -7.46
C PHE A 35 -6.11 -7.04 -6.95
N ILE A 36 -7.14 -6.56 -7.66
CA ILE A 36 -8.55 -6.84 -7.30
C ILE A 36 -8.85 -8.34 -7.44
N ILE A 37 -8.42 -8.98 -8.54
CA ILE A 37 -8.60 -10.42 -8.78
C ILE A 37 -7.93 -11.23 -7.68
N ILE A 38 -6.69 -10.92 -7.33
CA ILE A 38 -5.95 -11.59 -6.24
C ILE A 38 -6.74 -11.46 -4.93
N PHE A 39 -7.23 -10.27 -4.60
CA PHE A 39 -8.04 -10.08 -3.39
C PHE A 39 -9.31 -10.95 -3.38
N VAL A 40 -10.04 -11.01 -4.50
CA VAL A 40 -11.24 -11.86 -4.64
C VAL A 40 -10.89 -13.34 -4.49
N ILE A 41 -9.82 -13.79 -5.15
CA ILE A 41 -9.35 -15.18 -5.06
C ILE A 41 -8.99 -15.53 -3.62
N LEU A 42 -8.31 -14.63 -2.90
CA LEU A 42 -7.99 -14.83 -1.48
C LEU A 42 -9.25 -14.92 -0.61
N ASP A 43 -10.24 -14.04 -0.82
CA ASP A 43 -11.50 -14.11 -0.07
C ASP A 43 -12.22 -15.45 -0.28
N LEU A 44 -12.29 -15.92 -1.53
CA LEU A 44 -12.94 -17.18 -1.89
C LEU A 44 -12.18 -18.40 -1.36
N ASN A 45 -10.86 -18.46 -1.55
CA ASN A 45 -10.06 -19.63 -1.16
C ASN A 45 -9.94 -19.78 0.36
N PHE A 46 -9.80 -18.67 1.08
CA PHE A 46 -9.70 -18.68 2.54
C PHE A 46 -11.05 -18.49 3.25
N LYS A 47 -12.14 -18.34 2.49
CA LYS A 47 -13.51 -18.13 2.99
C LYS A 47 -13.55 -17.00 4.03
N ILE A 48 -12.87 -15.89 3.75
CA ILE A 48 -12.76 -14.77 4.69
C ILE A 48 -14.11 -14.05 4.82
N GLY A 49 -14.96 -14.08 3.80
CA GLY A 49 -16.31 -13.50 3.87
C GLY A 49 -16.26 -11.97 4.05
N PHE A 50 -15.40 -11.29 3.30
CA PHE A 50 -15.34 -9.84 3.35
C PHE A 50 -16.69 -9.20 2.98
N LYS A 51 -17.08 -8.15 3.70
CA LYS A 51 -18.25 -7.32 3.36
C LYS A 51 -17.99 -6.42 2.14
N LYS A 52 -19.06 -6.03 1.42
CA LYS A 52 -19.02 -5.11 0.25
C LYS A 52 -18.13 -3.87 0.45
N ARG A 53 -18.15 -3.26 1.64
CA ARG A 53 -17.32 -2.09 1.96
C ARG A 53 -15.80 -2.35 1.85
N HIS A 54 -15.33 -3.55 2.17
CA HIS A 54 -13.91 -3.88 2.06
C HIS A 54 -13.49 -4.04 0.60
N TYR A 55 -14.37 -4.57 -0.25
CA TYR A 55 -14.16 -4.58 -1.70
C TYR A 55 -14.06 -3.16 -2.25
N LEU A 56 -14.92 -2.24 -1.78
CA LEU A 56 -14.82 -0.82 -2.14
C LEU A 56 -13.46 -0.23 -1.73
N PHE A 57 -12.97 -0.53 -0.53
CA PHE A 57 -11.64 -0.09 -0.07
C PHE A 57 -10.53 -0.60 -0.98
N ILE A 58 -10.56 -1.87 -1.35
CA ILE A 58 -9.58 -2.47 -2.28
C ILE A 58 -9.64 -1.83 -3.66
N ILE A 59 -10.84 -1.51 -4.17
CA ILE A 59 -11.00 -0.80 -5.44
C ILE A 59 -10.37 0.59 -5.36
N ILE A 60 -10.63 1.35 -4.27
CA ILE A 60 -10.05 2.68 -4.06
C ILE A 60 -8.52 2.59 -3.98
N ILE A 61 -7.98 1.66 -3.20
CA ILE A 61 -6.53 1.40 -3.10
C ILE A 61 -5.97 1.05 -4.48
N SER A 62 -6.63 0.18 -5.23
CA SER A 62 -6.17 -0.26 -6.54
C SER A 62 -6.10 0.89 -7.56
N ILE A 63 -7.16 1.69 -7.63
CA ILE A 63 -7.23 2.83 -8.55
C ILE A 63 -6.17 3.87 -8.18
N THR A 64 -6.08 4.22 -6.90
CA THR A 64 -5.13 5.25 -6.47
C THR A 64 -3.69 4.78 -6.62
N SER A 65 -3.35 3.57 -6.14
CA SER A 65 -1.96 3.07 -6.13
C SER A 65 -1.44 2.70 -7.52
N PHE A 66 -2.27 2.09 -8.36
CA PHE A 66 -1.79 1.58 -9.66
C PHE A 66 -2.19 2.49 -10.82
N LEU A 67 -3.50 2.73 -11.00
CA LEU A 67 -4.00 3.44 -12.17
C LEU A 67 -3.55 4.91 -12.17
N LEU A 68 -3.70 5.57 -11.02
CA LEU A 68 -3.38 6.98 -10.81
C LEU A 68 -1.95 7.23 -10.33
N SER A 69 -1.09 6.20 -10.25
CA SER A 69 0.33 6.34 -9.88
C SER A 69 1.08 7.45 -10.62
N SER A 70 0.75 7.72 -11.89
CA SER A 70 1.40 8.82 -12.64
C SER A 70 1.12 10.22 -12.09
N MET A 71 0.08 10.38 -11.24
CA MET A 71 -0.23 11.65 -10.59
C MET A 71 0.88 12.09 -9.65
N TYR A 72 1.66 11.17 -9.09
CA TYR A 72 2.83 11.46 -8.27
C TYR A 72 3.81 12.42 -8.96
N PHE A 73 4.11 12.20 -10.26
CA PHE A 73 5.04 13.05 -11.01
C PHE A 73 4.50 14.44 -11.37
N LEU A 74 3.18 14.65 -11.22
CA LEU A 74 2.49 15.92 -11.50
C LEU A 74 2.18 16.69 -10.21
N TYR A 75 1.77 15.95 -9.18
CA TYR A 75 1.38 16.45 -7.87
C TYR A 75 2.14 15.65 -6.82
N PRO A 76 3.35 16.07 -6.43
CA PRO A 76 4.17 15.37 -5.44
C PRO A 76 3.46 14.98 -4.13
N GLN A 77 2.52 15.82 -3.70
CA GLN A 77 1.72 15.57 -2.49
C GLN A 77 0.78 14.37 -2.62
N TYR A 78 0.51 13.89 -3.83
CA TYR A 78 -0.39 12.77 -4.11
C TYR A 78 0.02 11.53 -3.32
N ASP A 79 1.31 11.20 -3.34
CA ASP A 79 1.85 10.05 -2.64
C ASP A 79 1.70 10.18 -1.10
N LYS A 80 1.94 11.38 -0.56
CA LYS A 80 1.72 11.65 0.87
C LYS A 80 0.26 11.49 1.30
N PHE A 81 -0.68 11.86 0.43
CA PHE A 81 -2.09 11.55 0.66
C PHE A 81 -2.39 10.05 0.64
N GLN A 82 -1.70 9.27 -0.19
CA GLN A 82 -1.84 7.82 -0.22
C GLN A 82 -1.31 7.18 1.07
N HIS A 83 -0.12 7.59 1.53
CA HIS A 83 0.46 7.17 2.79
C HIS A 83 -0.37 7.58 4.01
N LEU A 84 -1.20 8.62 3.88
CA LEU A 84 -2.18 8.96 4.91
C LEU A 84 -3.46 8.09 4.82
N ILE A 85 -4.09 7.99 3.66
CA ILE A 85 -5.44 7.40 3.56
C ILE A 85 -5.40 5.86 3.48
N GLN A 86 -4.46 5.29 2.74
CA GLN A 86 -4.45 3.85 2.48
C GLN A 86 -4.22 3.01 3.74
N PRO A 87 -3.33 3.39 4.68
CA PRO A 87 -3.17 2.62 5.92
C PRO A 87 -4.43 2.56 6.77
N ILE A 88 -5.30 3.57 6.72
CA ILE A 88 -6.62 3.55 7.39
C ILE A 88 -7.53 2.49 6.74
N LEU A 89 -7.58 2.48 5.40
CA LEU A 89 -8.39 1.52 4.64
C LEU A 89 -7.88 0.08 4.85
N PHE A 90 -6.57 -0.13 4.75
CA PHE A 90 -5.95 -1.43 5.01
C PHE A 90 -6.12 -1.88 6.46
N SER A 91 -5.97 -0.98 7.44
CA SER A 91 -6.25 -1.28 8.85
C SER A 91 -7.67 -1.80 9.04
N SER A 92 -8.65 -1.27 8.30
CA SER A 92 -10.04 -1.76 8.33
C SER A 92 -10.19 -3.21 7.83
N ILE A 93 -9.44 -3.56 6.78
CA ILE A 93 -9.41 -4.93 6.22
C ILE A 93 -8.72 -5.89 7.20
N ILE A 94 -7.56 -5.50 7.73
CA ILE A 94 -6.81 -6.30 8.72
C ILE A 94 -7.65 -6.49 9.98
N PHE A 95 -8.25 -5.42 10.50
CA PHE A 95 -9.11 -5.48 11.67
C PHE A 95 -10.30 -6.42 11.44
N PHE A 96 -10.91 -6.44 10.25
CA PHE A 96 -11.96 -7.40 9.94
C PHE A 96 -11.46 -8.85 10.09
N MET A 97 -10.27 -9.18 9.58
CA MET A 97 -9.68 -10.50 9.74
C MET A 97 -9.42 -10.84 11.21
N ILE A 98 -8.81 -9.92 11.95
CA ILE A 98 -8.48 -10.09 13.38
C ILE A 98 -9.74 -10.14 14.25
N SER A 99 -10.83 -9.48 13.85
CA SER A 99 -12.08 -9.44 14.60
C SER A 99 -12.75 -10.82 14.74
N LYS A 100 -12.42 -11.76 13.84
CA LYS A 100 -12.86 -13.16 13.91
C LYS A 100 -12.18 -13.97 15.02
N LEU A 101 -11.06 -13.47 15.55
CA LEU A 101 -10.36 -14.10 16.67
C LEU A 101 -11.07 -13.79 17.99
N ASN A 102 -11.01 -14.73 18.93
CA ASN A 102 -11.56 -14.56 20.27
C ASN A 102 -10.60 -13.74 21.15
N LEU A 103 -10.48 -12.45 20.83
CA LEU A 103 -9.61 -11.48 21.51
C LEU A 103 -10.40 -10.26 21.97
N GLU A 104 -9.97 -9.65 23.07
CA GLU A 104 -10.48 -8.34 23.49
C GLU A 104 -10.17 -7.27 22.43
N LEU A 105 -11.02 -6.24 22.34
CA LEU A 105 -10.86 -5.17 21.34
C LEU A 105 -9.47 -4.51 21.38
N LYS A 106 -8.92 -4.27 22.58
CA LYS A 106 -7.61 -3.64 22.74
C LYS A 106 -6.52 -4.43 22.01
N TRP A 107 -6.57 -5.76 22.10
CA TRP A 107 -5.63 -6.64 21.42
C TRP A 107 -5.89 -6.68 19.92
N LYS A 108 -7.17 -6.69 19.50
CA LYS A 108 -7.54 -6.63 18.08
C LYS A 108 -6.97 -5.38 17.40
N LEU A 109 -7.14 -4.21 18.02
CA LEU A 109 -6.61 -2.94 17.52
C LEU A 109 -5.07 -2.91 17.55
N THR A 110 -4.46 -3.43 18.61
CA THR A 110 -3.00 -3.53 18.73
C THR A 110 -2.40 -4.41 17.63
N PHE A 111 -2.98 -5.58 17.36
CA PHE A 111 -2.54 -6.44 16.26
C PHE A 111 -2.75 -5.78 14.90
N THR A 112 -3.89 -5.14 14.67
CA THR A 112 -4.13 -4.37 13.44
C THR A 112 -3.03 -3.34 13.21
N PHE A 113 -2.69 -2.56 14.24
CA PHE A 113 -1.64 -1.55 14.17
C PHE A 113 -0.28 -2.14 13.78
N PHE A 114 0.19 -3.15 14.51
CA PHE A 114 1.50 -3.74 14.24
C PHE A 114 1.57 -4.47 12.90
N ILE A 115 0.48 -5.14 12.47
CA ILE A 115 0.42 -5.74 11.14
C ILE A 115 0.50 -4.65 10.07
N MET A 116 -0.25 -3.55 10.22
CA MET A 116 -0.24 -2.47 9.23
C MET A 116 1.14 -1.79 9.15
N VAL A 117 1.75 -1.44 10.28
CA VAL A 117 3.10 -0.83 10.30
C VAL A 117 4.15 -1.80 9.75
N GLY A 118 4.04 -3.10 10.05
CA GLY A 118 4.91 -4.12 9.49
C GLY A 118 4.78 -4.23 7.98
N LEU A 119 3.56 -4.22 7.45
CA LEU A 119 3.32 -4.21 6.00
C LEU A 119 3.88 -2.95 5.35
N LEU A 120 3.61 -1.78 5.91
CA LEU A 120 4.14 -0.50 5.42
C LEU A 120 5.67 -0.54 5.34
N SER A 121 6.32 -0.99 6.42
CA SER A 121 7.79 -1.10 6.47
C SER A 121 8.35 -2.05 5.40
N ILE A 122 7.65 -3.15 5.12
CA ILE A 122 8.05 -4.09 4.06
C ILE A 122 7.91 -3.45 2.68
N PHE A 123 6.86 -2.67 2.43
CA PHE A 123 6.67 -1.97 1.15
C PHE A 123 7.76 -0.93 0.93
N GLU A 124 8.00 -0.06 1.91
CA GLU A 124 9.05 0.97 1.87
C GLU A 124 10.44 0.38 1.65
N LEU A 125 10.79 -0.66 2.40
CA LEU A 125 12.07 -1.37 2.18
C LEU A 125 12.12 -2.04 0.80
N GLY A 126 10.99 -2.56 0.33
CA GLY A 126 10.87 -3.13 -1.00
C GLY A 126 11.14 -2.10 -2.10
N GLU A 127 10.57 -0.91 -1.98
CA GLU A 127 10.79 0.19 -2.91
C GLU A 127 12.25 0.65 -2.90
N TYR A 128 12.85 0.80 -1.71
CA TYR A 128 14.28 1.11 -1.57
C TYR A 128 15.15 0.09 -2.30
N ILE A 129 14.91 -1.20 -2.08
CA ILE A 129 15.67 -2.28 -2.71
C ILE A 129 15.49 -2.22 -4.24
N LEU A 130 14.26 -2.03 -4.72
CA LEU A 130 13.97 -1.95 -6.14
C LEU A 130 14.64 -0.73 -6.78
N ASP A 131 14.65 0.42 -6.11
CA ASP A 131 15.33 1.62 -6.58
C ASP A 131 16.84 1.47 -6.59
N TYR A 132 17.41 0.78 -5.61
CA TYR A 132 18.82 0.46 -5.57
C TYR A 132 19.25 -0.40 -6.76
N PHE A 133 18.49 -1.44 -7.10
CA PHE A 133 18.86 -2.36 -8.19
C PHE A 133 18.46 -1.91 -9.59
N PHE A 134 17.33 -1.21 -9.73
CA PHE A 134 16.70 -0.95 -11.03
C PHE A 134 16.53 0.54 -11.36
N ASN A 135 16.80 1.43 -10.40
CA ASN A 135 16.66 2.88 -10.54
C ASN A 135 15.27 3.29 -11.08
N LEU A 136 14.23 2.74 -10.46
CA LEU A 136 12.84 2.90 -10.89
C LEU A 136 12.22 4.23 -10.46
N LYS A 137 12.86 4.95 -9.53
CA LYS A 137 12.39 6.22 -8.96
C LYS A 137 11.08 6.05 -8.21
N LEU A 138 10.99 4.96 -7.45
CA LEU A 138 9.89 4.69 -6.52
C LEU A 138 10.02 5.56 -5.27
N GLN A 139 11.26 5.84 -4.84
CA GLN A 139 11.55 6.66 -3.66
C GLN A 139 12.23 7.99 -4.00
N GLY A 140 11.98 8.97 -3.14
CA GLY A 140 12.31 10.37 -3.35
C GLY A 140 11.10 11.10 -3.90
N VAL A 141 11.16 12.43 -4.02
CA VAL A 141 10.09 13.21 -4.66
C VAL A 141 10.59 13.78 -5.98
N PHE A 142 10.01 13.34 -7.08
CA PHE A 142 10.36 13.79 -8.43
C PHE A 142 9.23 14.61 -9.06
N LEU A 143 9.52 15.86 -9.41
CA LEU A 143 8.62 16.70 -10.21
C LEU A 143 9.00 16.62 -11.68
N ARG A 144 8.04 16.25 -12.53
CA ARG A 144 8.26 16.23 -13.98
C ARG A 144 8.38 17.66 -14.50
N ASN A 145 9.52 17.98 -15.13
CA ASN A 145 9.66 19.23 -15.85
C ASN A 145 8.95 19.12 -17.20
N LEU A 146 7.95 19.98 -17.44
CA LEU A 146 7.18 20.00 -18.68
C LEU A 146 7.85 20.85 -19.78
N GLN A 147 8.86 21.65 -19.44
CA GLN A 147 9.46 22.67 -20.31
C GLN A 147 10.98 22.47 -20.55
N GLY A 148 11.67 21.67 -19.74
CA GLY A 148 13.13 21.50 -19.79
C GLY A 148 13.63 20.21 -20.46
N LEU A 149 14.94 20.18 -20.74
CA LEU A 149 15.67 19.01 -21.28
C LEU A 149 15.83 17.87 -20.25
N GLU A 150 15.87 18.20 -18.96
CA GLU A 150 15.85 17.22 -17.88
C GLU A 150 14.42 16.77 -17.57
N LYS A 151 14.19 15.46 -17.52
CA LYS A 151 12.83 14.90 -17.42
C LYS A 151 12.23 15.03 -16.01
N TYR A 152 13.04 15.16 -14.96
CA TYR A 152 12.58 15.18 -13.56
C TYR A 152 13.53 16.00 -12.66
N ASN A 153 12.96 16.86 -11.81
CA ASN A 153 13.66 17.57 -10.75
C ASN A 153 13.41 16.86 -9.40
N ILE A 154 14.46 16.64 -8.60
CA ILE A 154 14.33 16.09 -7.25
C ILE A 154 13.95 17.22 -6.29
N LEU A 155 12.86 17.04 -5.55
CA LEU A 155 12.39 17.97 -4.52
C LEU A 155 12.71 17.49 -3.10
N MET A 156 12.79 16.17 -2.90
CA MET A 156 13.13 15.52 -1.63
C MET A 156 13.94 14.27 -1.96
N ASP A 157 15.00 14.02 -1.18
CA ASP A 157 15.80 12.81 -1.36
C ASP A 157 15.04 11.56 -0.90
N ARG A 158 15.59 10.40 -1.23
CA ARG A 158 14.93 9.11 -1.01
C ARG A 158 14.74 8.77 0.46
N ASN A 159 15.71 9.11 1.31
CA ASN A 159 15.63 8.74 2.72
C ASN A 159 14.60 9.61 3.45
N ASP A 160 14.62 10.91 3.19
CA ASP A 160 13.64 11.85 3.76
C ASP A 160 12.21 11.51 3.32
N ASP A 161 12.06 11.07 2.07
CA ASP A 161 10.80 10.55 1.52
C ASP A 161 10.29 9.33 2.27
N THR A 162 11.08 8.27 2.33
CA THR A 162 10.76 7.04 3.07
C THR A 162 10.43 7.30 4.54
N MET A 163 11.21 8.17 5.21
CA MET A 163 10.95 8.50 6.61
C MET A 163 9.61 9.24 6.77
N THR A 164 9.28 10.12 5.83
CA THR A 164 8.01 10.84 5.81
C THR A 164 6.84 9.87 5.59
N ASP A 165 6.97 8.93 4.65
CA ASP A 165 5.90 7.96 4.33
C ASP A 165 5.65 6.96 5.45
N LEU A 166 6.73 6.44 6.06
CA LEU A 166 6.64 5.65 7.28
C LEU A 166 5.95 6.43 8.40
N GLY A 167 6.34 7.69 8.61
CA GLY A 167 5.74 8.56 9.62
C GLY A 167 4.25 8.77 9.40
N LEU A 168 3.84 9.12 8.17
CA LEU A 168 2.44 9.30 7.79
C LEU A 168 1.64 8.01 7.97
N GLY A 169 2.17 6.87 7.53
CA GLY A 169 1.46 5.61 7.65
C GLY A 169 1.33 5.11 9.09
N ILE A 170 2.33 5.37 9.95
CA ILE A 170 2.22 5.13 11.40
C ILE A 170 1.14 6.02 12.02
N ILE A 171 1.14 7.32 11.72
CA ILE A 171 0.12 8.26 12.22
C ILE A 171 -1.28 7.82 11.79
N SER A 172 -1.46 7.44 10.54
CA SER A 172 -2.73 6.94 10.02
C SER A 172 -3.21 5.66 10.69
N SER A 173 -2.29 4.73 10.95
CA SER A 173 -2.60 3.50 11.67
C SER A 173 -3.01 3.81 13.12
N LEU A 174 -2.36 4.78 13.78
CA LEU A 174 -2.74 5.27 15.11
C LEU A 174 -4.12 5.95 15.09
N ILE A 175 -4.42 6.77 14.09
CA ILE A 175 -5.74 7.40 13.91
C ILE A 175 -6.83 6.32 13.88
N TYR A 176 -6.61 5.24 13.11
CA TYR A 176 -7.55 4.11 13.06
C TYR A 176 -7.78 3.48 14.45
N VAL A 177 -6.70 3.24 15.21
CA VAL A 177 -6.79 2.68 16.58
C VAL A 177 -7.57 3.61 17.51
N ILE A 178 -7.25 4.90 17.51
CA ILE A 178 -7.90 5.91 18.37
C ILE A 178 -9.39 5.96 18.06
N ILE A 179 -9.76 6.02 16.77
CA ILE A 179 -11.15 6.00 16.33
C ILE A 179 -11.85 4.72 16.83
N GLY A 180 -11.22 3.56 16.68
CA GLY A 180 -11.75 2.28 17.16
C GLY A 180 -11.99 2.25 18.68
N LEU A 181 -11.10 2.85 19.48
CA LEU A 181 -11.25 2.97 20.93
C LEU A 181 -12.40 3.91 21.31
N ILE A 182 -12.55 5.04 20.62
CA ILE A 182 -13.62 6.02 20.88
C ILE A 182 -15.00 5.40 20.59
N PHE A 183 -15.16 4.71 19.47
CA PHE A 183 -16.43 4.10 19.10
C PHE A 183 -16.86 2.99 20.06
N ARG A 184 -15.92 2.20 20.62
CA ARG A 184 -16.22 1.22 21.68
C ARG A 184 -16.86 1.86 22.90
N LYS A 185 -16.31 3.00 23.35
CA LYS A 185 -16.76 3.67 24.58
C LYS A 185 -18.23 4.11 24.49
N LYS A 186 -18.73 4.38 23.27
CA LYS A 186 -20.13 4.74 23.01
C LYS A 186 -21.09 3.56 23.03
N GLU A 187 -20.64 2.33 22.81
CA GLU A 187 -21.49 1.13 22.87
C GLU A 187 -21.62 0.57 24.30
N THR A 188 -20.73 0.99 25.21
CA THR A 188 -20.71 0.57 26.61
C THR A 188 -21.32 1.58 27.59
N LEU A 189 -21.75 2.75 27.09
CA LEU A 189 -22.47 3.79 27.84
C LEU A 189 -23.93 3.79 27.42
#